data_AF-A0AA51PJK2-F1
#
_entry.id   AF-A0AA51PJK2-F1
#
_cell.length_a   1.000
_cell.length_b   1.000
_cell.length_c   1.000
_cell.angle_alpha   90.00
_cell.angle_beta   90.00
_cell.angle_gamma   90.00
#
_symmetry.space_group_name_H-M   'P 1'
#
loop_
_entity.id
_entity.type
_entity.pdbx_description
1 polymer ?
#
loop_
_entity_poly.entity_id
_entity_poly.type
_entity_poly.pdbx_seq_one_letter_code
_entity_poly.pdbx_strand_id
1 'polypeptide(L)' 'DIGLECAGFLNSLGFPATVLVRSVPLRGFDQQMAHMITLEMEDKGVKFHHKAIPLSVEKLENGQLKARWLNTETKE' A
#
# COMPACT_ATOMS: atom_id res chain seq x y z
N ASP A 1 3.62 -5.96 -8.39
CA ASP A 1 2.71 -6.13 -9.51
C ASP A 1 1.32 -6.49 -9.02
N ILE A 2 1.06 -7.76 -8.68
CA ILE A 2 -0.21 -8.28 -8.14
C ILE A 2 -0.84 -7.38 -7.06
N GLY A 3 -0.07 -6.92 -6.07
CA GLY A 3 -0.60 -6.07 -4.99
C GLY A 3 -1.16 -4.72 -5.47
N LEU A 4 -0.60 -4.15 -6.53
CA LEU A 4 -1.09 -2.88 -7.10
C LEU A 4 -2.38 -3.11 -7.90
N GLU A 5 -2.45 -4.20 -8.67
CA GLU A 5 -3.66 -4.58 -9.40
C GLU A 5 -4.83 -4.82 -8.44
N CYS A 6 -4.62 -5.58 -7.37
CA CYS A 6 -5.64 -5.81 -6.35
C CYS A 6 -6.09 -4.51 -5.67
N ALA A 7 -5.15 -3.63 -5.31
CA ALA A 7 -5.48 -2.35 -4.70
C ALA A 7 -6.30 -1.46 -5.65
N GLY A 8 -5.91 -1.39 -6.93
CA GLY A 8 -6.64 -0.63 -7.95
C GLY A 8 -8.05 -1.18 -8.19
N PHE A 9 -8.19 -2.50 -8.27
CA PHE A 9 -9.49 -3.16 -8.44
C PHE A 9 -10.42 -2.97 -7.23
N LEU A 10 -9.91 -3.14 -6.01
CA LEU A 10 -10.71 -2.90 -4.80
C LEU A 10 -11.17 -1.44 -4.73
N ASN A 11 -10.27 -0.50 -5.03
CA ASN A 11 -10.58 0.92 -5.04
C ASN A 11 -11.63 1.29 -6.11
N SER A 12 -11.56 0.71 -7.31
CA SER A 12 -12.56 0.96 -8.36
C SER A 12 -13.95 0.39 -8.04
N LEU A 13 -14.02 -0.61 -7.16
CA LEU A 13 -15.27 -1.14 -6.62
C LEU A 13 -15.80 -0.34 -5.40
N GLY A 14 -15.12 0.73 -4.99
CA GLY A 14 -15.51 1.56 -3.86
C GLY A 14 -15.00 1.06 -2.50
N PHE A 15 -14.13 0.06 -2.46
CA PHE A 15 -13.49 -0.38 -1.22
C PHE A 15 -12.19 0.40 -0.99
N PRO A 16 -11.97 1.00 0.19
CA PRO A 16 -10.73 1.73 0.46
C PRO A 16 -9.53 0.76 0.46
N ALA A 17 -8.50 1.11 -0.30
CA ALA A 17 -7.27 0.33 -0.39
C ALA A 17 -6.06 1.13 0.11
N THR A 18 -5.13 0.46 0.77
CA THR A 18 -3.85 1.03 1.22
C THR A 18 -2.73 0.04 0.94
N VAL A 19 -1.64 0.51 0.33
CA VAL A 19 -0.48 -0.30 -0.06
C VAL A 19 0.72 0.08 0.81
N LEU A 20 1.28 -0.91 1.50
CA LEU A 20 2.56 -0.76 2.20
C LEU A 20 3.71 -1.12 1.24
N VAL A 21 4.61 -0.18 0.98
CA VAL A 21 5.75 -0.37 0.09
C VAL A 21 7.03 -0.47 0.90
N ARG A 22 7.63 -1.66 0.99
CA ARG A 22 8.88 -1.86 1.75
C ARG A 22 10.06 -1.07 1.20
N SER A 23 10.20 -0.99 -0.12
CA SER A 23 11.36 -0.39 -0.78
C SER A 23 10.97 0.49 -1.97
N VAL A 24 10.75 -0.12 -3.13
CA VAL A 24 10.27 0.54 -4.36
C VAL A 24 9.08 -0.22 -4.96
N PRO A 25 8.10 0.47 -5.55
CA PRO A 25 7.03 -0.19 -6.30
C PRO A 25 7.60 -0.84 -7.57
N LEU A 26 6.98 -1.95 -7.99
CA LEU A 26 7.33 -2.66 -9.25
C LEU A 26 8.85 -2.89 -9.43
N ARG A 27 9.52 -3.41 -8.40
CA ARG A 27 10.94 -3.77 -8.49
C ARG A 27 11.19 -4.68 -9.70
N GLY A 28 12.16 -4.29 -10.54
CA GLY A 28 12.49 -4.99 -11.80
C GLY A 28 11.89 -4.34 -13.05
N PHE A 29 11.02 -3.35 -12.88
CA PHE A 29 10.50 -2.52 -13.97
C PHE A 29 11.22 -1.18 -14.02
N ASP A 30 11.01 -0.45 -15.11
CA ASP A 30 11.42 0.95 -15.24
C ASP A 30 10.84 1.77 -14.07
N GLN A 31 11.71 2.47 -13.34
CA GLN A 31 11.32 3.15 -12.11
C GLN A 31 10.58 4.47 -12.36
N GLN A 32 10.78 5.11 -13.51
CA GLN A 32 9.99 6.29 -13.89
C GLN A 32 8.55 5.85 -14.17
N MET A 33 8.38 4.77 -14.93
CA MET A 33 7.05 4.18 -15.20
C MET A 33 6.37 3.72 -13.91
N ALA A 34 7.11 3.05 -13.02
CA ALA A 34 6.57 2.61 -11.74
C ALA A 34 6.08 3.78 -10.89
N HIS A 35 6.82 4.89 -10.87
CA HIS A 35 6.43 6.09 -10.15
C HIS A 35 5.16 6.73 -10.72
N MET A 36 5.06 6.84 -12.05
CA MET A 36 3.85 7.37 -12.72
C MET A 36 2.61 6.52 -12.40
N ILE A 37 2.74 5.19 -12.40
CA ILE A 37 1.65 4.30 -12.01
C ILE A 37 1.23 4.53 -10.55
N THR A 38 2.18 4.64 -9.62
CA THR A 38 1.83 4.92 -8.22
C THR A 38 1.15 6.27 -8.02
N LEU A 39 1.63 7.33 -8.68
CA LEU A 39 1.00 8.66 -8.62
C LEU A 39 -0.44 8.64 -9.13
N GLU A 40 -0.69 7.97 -10.24
CA GLU A 40 -2.04 7.81 -10.81
C GLU A 40 -2.96 7.02 -9.87
N MET A 41 -2.44 6.00 -9.19
CA MET A 41 -3.21 5.24 -8.19
C MET A 41 -3.52 6.09 -6.95
N GLU A 42 -2.59 6.93 -6.51
CA GLU A 42 -2.79 7.90 -5.43
C GLU A 42 -3.87 8.93 -5.79
N ASP A 43 -3.83 9.49 -7.00
CA ASP A 43 -4.85 10.43 -7.51
C ASP A 43 -6.24 9.78 -7.53
N LYS A 44 -6.31 8.49 -7.86
CA LYS A 44 -7.53 7.67 -7.80
C LYS A 44 -7.97 7.27 -6.38
N GLY A 45 -7.21 7.61 -5.35
CA GLY A 45 -7.58 7.42 -3.94
C GLY A 45 -6.97 6.21 -3.24
N VAL A 46 -6.09 5.45 -3.91
CA VAL A 46 -5.31 4.39 -3.24
C VAL A 46 -4.24 5.03 -2.38
N LYS A 47 -4.18 4.70 -1.08
CA LYS A 47 -3.17 5.26 -0.18
C LYS A 47 -1.87 4.46 -0.24
N PHE A 48 -0.73 5.13 -0.15
CA PHE A 48 0.57 4.47 -0.07
C PHE A 48 1.31 4.84 1.22
N HIS A 49 1.89 3.83 1.86
CA HIS A 49 2.90 4.03 2.90
C HIS A 49 4.24 3.51 2.41
N HIS A 50 5.10 4.44 2.03
CA HIS A 50 6.46 4.12 1.61
C HIS A 50 7.34 3.74 2.79
N LYS A 51 8.32 2.88 2.50
CA LYS A 51 9.32 2.39 3.46
C LYS A 51 8.71 1.67 4.65
N ALA A 52 7.50 1.15 4.49
CA ALA A 52 6.74 0.50 5.55
C ALA A 52 6.95 -1.02 5.57
N ILE A 53 7.11 -1.58 6.76
CA ILE A 53 7.07 -3.03 6.99
C ILE A 53 5.96 -3.39 7.99
N PRO A 54 5.13 -4.40 7.70
CA PRO A 54 4.13 -4.85 8.66
C PRO A 54 4.82 -5.46 9.89
N LEU A 55 4.26 -5.20 11.08
CA LEU A 55 4.73 -5.72 12.36
C LEU A 55 3.77 -6.77 12.92
N SER A 56 2.48 -6.45 12.96
CA SER A 56 1.46 -7.35 13.52
C SER A 56 0.07 -7.02 13.01
N VAL A 57 -0.83 -8.00 13.15
CA VAL A 57 -2.26 -7.86 12.92
C VAL A 57 -2.99 -8.45 14.12
N GLU A 58 -3.92 -7.68 14.68
CA GLU A 58 -4.72 -8.07 15.84
C GLU A 58 -6.20 -7.95 15.50
N LYS A 59 -7.02 -8.93 15.89
CA LYS A 59 -8.48 -8.86 15.73
C LYS A 59 -9.08 -8.17 16.95
N LEU A 60 -9.79 -7.07 16.71
CA LEU A 60 -10.48 -6.31 17.74
C LEU A 60 -11.81 -6.97 18.14
N GLU A 61 -12.36 -6.57 19.29
CA GLU A 61 -13.65 -7.06 19.80
C GLU A 61 -14.81 -6.83 18.81
N ASN A 62 -14.76 -5.74 18.04
CA ASN A 62 -15.74 -5.42 17.00
C ASN A 62 -15.55 -6.21 15.69
N GLY A 63 -14.59 -7.14 15.64
CA GLY A 63 -14.28 -7.98 14.49
C GLY A 63 -13.34 -7.35 13.46
N GLN A 64 -13.00 -6.07 13.56
CA GLN A 64 -12.04 -5.41 12.66
C GLN A 64 -10.60 -5.86 12.93
N LEU A 65 -9.74 -5.73 11.92
CA LEU A 65 -8.32 -6.03 12.02
C LEU A 65 -7.53 -4.74 12.22
N LYS A 66 -6.79 -4.66 13.33
CA LYS A 66 -5.81 -3.60 13.59
C LYS A 66 -4.45 -4.05 13.10
N ALA A 67 -4.03 -3.52 11.96
CA ALA A 67 -2.68 -3.70 11.44
C ALA A 67 -1.73 -2.66 12.06
N ARG A 68 -0.51 -3.09 12.39
CA ARG A 68 0.59 -2.21 12.80
C ARG A 68 1.75 -2.40 11.82
N TRP A 69 2.39 -1.30 11.47
CA TRP A 69 3.57 -1.30 10.60
C TRP A 69 4.56 -0.26 11.12
N LEU A 70 5.80 -0.37 10.65
CA LEU A 70 6.90 0.55 10.96
C LEU A 70 7.37 1.18 9.66
N ASN A 71 7.47 2.50 9.62
CA ASN A 71 8.26 3.21 8.64
C ASN A 71 9.74 3.05 8.98
N THR A 72 10.45 2.33 8.11
CA THR A 72 11.85 2.00 8.32
C THR A 72 12.80 3.20 8.23
N GLU A 73 12.37 4.31 7.61
CA GLU A 73 13.11 5.57 7.53
C GLU A 73 12.82 6.48 8.71
N THR A 74 11.54 6.77 9.00
CA THR A 74 11.17 7.71 10.09
C THR A 74 11.18 7.06 11.47
N LYS A 75 11.20 5.72 11.54
CA LYS A 75 11.06 4.91 12.76
C LYS A 75 9.71 5.08 13.48
N GLU A 76 8.70 5.52 12.75
CA GLU A 76 7.31 5.70 13.21
C GLU A 76 6.41 4.52 12.86
#